data_AF-A0A4Q2JEI2-F1
#
_entry.id   AF-A0A4Q2JEI2-F1
#
_cell.length_a   1.000
_cell.length_b   1.000
_cell.length_c   1.000
_cell.angle_alpha   90.00
_cell.angle_beta   90.00
_cell.angle_gamma   90.00
#
_symmetry.space_group_name_H-M   'P 1'
#
loop_
_entity.id
_entity.type
_entity.pdbx_description
1 polymer ?
#
loop_
_entity_poly.entity_id
_entity_poly.type
_entity_poly.pdbx_seq_one_letter_code
_entity_poly.pdbx_strand_id
1 'polypeptide(L)'
;MPRPASHAELVRPDRAWFRRDPVELAPLLLGAVLAYDSEAGRVAVRLSEVEAYRGVGVDPGSHAFRGRTPRNAVMFGDGGHLYAYFTYGMHVCLNVVAGAPGTSAGVLLRGGTIVDGLDLARSRRPRSTDRDLARGPA
;
A
#
# COMPACT_ATOMS: atom_id res chain seq x y z
N MET A 1 -4.48 -33.42 9.03
CA MET A 1 -3.62 -33.10 7.87
C MET A 1 -3.77 -31.62 7.56
N PRO A 2 -2.69 -30.83 7.46
CA PRO A 2 -2.81 -29.44 7.04
C PRO A 2 -3.20 -29.42 5.56
N ARG A 3 -4.29 -28.72 5.24
CA ARG A 3 -4.72 -28.48 3.86
C ARG A 3 -3.58 -27.74 3.14
N PRO A 4 -3.11 -28.19 1.97
CA PRO A 4 -2.13 -27.41 1.22
C PRO A 4 -2.71 -26.01 1.01
N ALA A 5 -1.95 -24.98 1.37
CA ALA A 5 -2.30 -23.61 1.02
C ALA A 5 -2.50 -23.61 -0.50
N SER A 6 -3.73 -23.39 -0.96
CA SER A 6 -4.01 -23.23 -2.38
C SER A 6 -3.10 -22.11 -2.87
N HIS A 7 -2.11 -22.46 -3.69
CA HIS A 7 -1.26 -21.49 -4.37
C HIS A 7 -2.15 -20.83 -5.43
N ALA A 8 -2.96 -19.88 -5.00
CA ALA A 8 -3.62 -18.98 -5.94
C ALA A 8 -2.50 -18.26 -6.70
N GLU A 9 -2.54 -18.38 -8.02
CA GLU A 9 -1.61 -17.67 -8.89
C GLU A 9 -1.74 -16.16 -8.64
N LEU A 10 -0.62 -15.50 -8.35
CA LEU A 10 -0.60 -14.06 -8.18
C LEU A 10 -0.65 -13.39 -9.55
N VAL A 11 -1.76 -12.70 -9.83
CA VAL A 11 -1.91 -11.88 -11.03
C VAL A 11 -1.47 -10.46 -10.73
N ARG A 12 -0.62 -9.88 -11.58
CA ARG A 12 -0.31 -8.44 -11.52
C ARG A 12 -1.44 -7.67 -12.21
N PRO A 13 -2.25 -6.89 -11.48
CA PRO A 13 -3.32 -6.10 -12.09
C PRO A 13 -2.75 -5.01 -12.99
N ASP A 14 -3.46 -4.67 -14.05
CA ASP A 14 -3.19 -3.48 -14.85
C ASP A 14 -3.62 -2.20 -14.11
N ARG A 15 -3.32 -1.03 -14.69
CA ARG A 15 -3.72 0.24 -14.10
C ARG A 15 -5.23 0.45 -14.05
N ALA A 16 -5.97 -0.09 -15.03
CA ALA A 16 -7.42 0.06 -15.09
C ALA A 16 -8.10 -0.58 -13.88
N TRP A 17 -7.55 -1.68 -13.35
CA TRP A 17 -8.01 -2.30 -12.13
C TRP A 17 -7.96 -1.34 -10.92
N PHE A 18 -6.98 -0.45 -10.83
CA PHE A 18 -6.90 0.50 -9.71
C PHE A 18 -7.84 1.71 -9.85
N ARG A 19 -8.46 1.92 -11.02
CA ARG A 19 -9.37 3.05 -11.30
C ARG A 19 -10.77 2.81 -10.72
N ARG A 20 -10.85 2.64 -9.40
CA ARG A 20 -12.09 2.43 -8.64
C ARG A 20 -12.23 3.43 -7.52
N ASP A 21 -13.43 3.54 -6.94
CA ASP A 21 -13.58 4.27 -5.68
C ASP A 21 -12.69 3.60 -4.61
N PRO A 22 -11.98 4.37 -3.76
CA PRO A 22 -11.05 3.82 -2.78
C PRO A 22 -11.75 2.91 -1.77
N VAL A 23 -13.03 3.11 -1.47
CA VAL A 23 -13.84 2.25 -0.59
C VAL A 23 -14.14 0.90 -1.25
N GLU A 24 -14.23 0.86 -2.58
CA GLU A 24 -14.36 -0.40 -3.34
C GLU A 24 -13.01 -1.10 -3.49
N LEU A 25 -11.94 -0.34 -3.71
CA LEU A 25 -10.59 -0.87 -3.91
C LEU A 25 -9.99 -1.45 -2.63
N ALA A 26 -10.19 -0.81 -1.47
CA ALA A 26 -9.53 -1.21 -0.23
C ALA A 26 -9.80 -2.67 0.17
N PRO A 27 -11.06 -3.19 0.18
CA PRO A 27 -11.31 -4.60 0.45
C PRO A 27 -10.64 -5.56 -0.53
N LEU A 28 -10.49 -5.17 -1.81
CA LEU A 28 -9.83 -5.98 -2.84
C LEU A 28 -8.31 -6.07 -2.64
N LEU A 29 -7.72 -5.12 -1.91
CA LEU A 29 -6.30 -5.15 -1.56
C LEU A 29 -6.01 -6.04 -0.34
N LEU A 30 -7.01 -6.42 0.45
CA LEU A 30 -6.81 -7.36 1.56
C LEU A 30 -6.44 -8.74 1.00
N GLY A 31 -5.31 -9.28 1.47
CA GLY A 31 -4.73 -10.51 0.94
C GLY A 31 -3.89 -10.34 -0.33
N ALA A 32 -3.89 -9.16 -0.96
CA ALA A 32 -2.98 -8.86 -2.06
C ALA A 32 -1.53 -8.80 -1.57
N VAL A 33 -0.59 -9.03 -2.49
CA VAL A 33 0.85 -9.05 -2.19
C VAL A 33 1.53 -7.85 -2.83
N LEU A 34 2.08 -6.97 -1.99
CA LEU A 34 3.02 -5.93 -2.43
C LEU A 34 4.43 -6.51 -2.37
N ALA A 35 5.10 -6.56 -3.52
CA ALA A 35 6.48 -7.01 -3.62
C ALA A 35 7.40 -5.88 -4.09
N TYR A 36 8.60 -5.83 -3.52
CA TYR A 36 9.66 -4.93 -3.92
C TYR A 36 10.94 -5.73 -4.18
N ASP A 37 11.42 -5.65 -5.42
CA ASP A 37 12.68 -6.24 -5.87
C ASP A 37 13.78 -5.18 -5.79
N SER A 38 14.91 -5.53 -5.17
CA SER A 38 16.08 -4.66 -5.01
C SER A 38 17.36 -5.46 -5.21
N GLU A 39 18.50 -4.79 -5.32
CA GLU A 39 19.81 -5.45 -5.43
C GLU A 39 20.11 -6.38 -4.23
N ALA A 40 19.59 -6.04 -3.04
CA ALA A 40 19.75 -6.86 -1.84
C ALA A 40 18.82 -8.09 -1.81
N GLY A 41 17.90 -8.20 -2.76
CA GLY A 41 16.87 -9.25 -2.83
C GLY A 41 15.44 -8.72 -2.77
N ARG A 42 14.49 -9.65 -2.86
CA ARG A 42 13.06 -9.40 -2.85
C ARG A 42 12.52 -9.39 -1.41
N VAL A 43 11.57 -8.49 -1.14
CA VAL A 43 10.68 -8.59 0.04
C VAL A 43 9.24 -8.48 -0.43
N ALA A 44 8.36 -9.32 0.09
CA ALA A 44 6.94 -9.27 -0.20
C ALA A 44 6.08 -9.28 1.07
N VAL A 45 5.07 -8.41 1.09
CA VAL A 45 4.10 -8.27 2.18
C VAL A 45 2.73 -8.66 1.65
N ARG A 46 2.07 -9.62 2.30
CA ARG A 46 0.64 -9.86 2.12
C ARG A 46 -0.14 -8.92 3.03
N LEU A 47 -0.96 -8.05 2.43
CA LEU A 47 -1.69 -7.01 3.14
C LEU A 47 -2.82 -7.60 4.00
N SER A 48 -2.95 -7.09 5.22
CA SER A 48 -4.03 -7.46 6.16
C SER A 48 -4.78 -6.25 6.71
N GLU A 49 -4.24 -5.04 6.56
CA GLU A 49 -4.86 -3.80 7.02
C GLU A 49 -4.59 -2.69 6.02
N VAL A 50 -5.65 -1.98 5.63
CA VAL A 50 -5.62 -0.84 4.71
C VAL A 50 -6.64 0.21 5.12
N GLU A 51 -6.48 1.44 4.67
CA GLU A 51 -7.41 2.54 4.95
C GLU A 51 -7.69 3.34 3.67
N ALA A 52 -8.97 3.54 3.35
CA ALA A 52 -9.40 4.24 2.15
C ALA A 52 -9.56 5.73 2.41
N TYR A 53 -9.04 6.56 1.51
CA TYR A 53 -9.21 8.02 1.53
C TYR A 53 -9.83 8.51 0.23
N ARG A 54 -10.94 9.23 0.33
CA ARG A 54 -11.53 9.96 -0.81
C ARG A 54 -10.82 11.30 -1.01
N GLY A 55 -11.19 11.99 -2.08
CA GLY A 55 -10.47 13.15 -2.60
C GLY A 55 -10.88 14.50 -2.05
N VAL A 56 -10.59 15.49 -2.89
CA VAL A 56 -10.84 16.92 -2.71
C VAL A 56 -12.27 17.18 -2.23
N GLY A 57 -12.43 17.90 -1.11
CA GLY A 57 -13.72 18.32 -0.57
C GLY A 57 -14.61 17.22 0.01
N VAL A 58 -14.23 15.95 -0.09
CA VAL A 58 -15.05 14.81 0.40
C VAL A 58 -14.51 14.25 1.70
N ASP A 59 -13.19 14.11 1.83
CA ASP A 59 -12.57 13.42 2.96
C ASP A 59 -11.55 14.32 3.68
N PRO A 60 -11.91 14.88 4.86
CA PRO A 60 -11.00 15.72 5.65
C PRO A 60 -9.73 15.00 6.13
N GLY A 61 -9.72 13.67 6.17
CA GLY A 61 -8.53 12.87 6.52
C GLY A 61 -7.52 12.77 5.39
N SER A 62 -7.93 13.07 4.15
CA SER A 62 -7.07 12.97 2.97
C SER A 62 -6.11 14.14 2.82
N HIS A 63 -4.87 13.85 2.44
CA HIS A 63 -3.88 14.87 2.05
C HIS A 63 -4.33 15.72 0.85
N ALA A 64 -5.31 15.25 0.08
CA ALA A 64 -5.86 15.96 -1.06
C ALA A 64 -7.14 16.74 -0.74
N PHE A 65 -7.62 16.73 0.51
CA PHE A 65 -8.88 17.38 0.89
C PHE A 65 -8.99 18.84 0.39
N ARG A 66 -7.89 19.60 0.54
CA ARG A 66 -7.80 21.02 0.13
C ARG A 66 -7.30 21.21 -1.31
N GLY A 67 -7.23 20.16 -2.10
CA GLY A 67 -6.76 20.20 -3.48
C GLY A 67 -5.29 19.81 -3.66
N ARG A 68 -4.80 20.03 -4.87
CA ARG A 68 -3.48 19.59 -5.32
C ARG A 68 -2.37 20.51 -4.83
N THR A 69 -1.27 19.91 -4.39
CA THR A 69 -0.01 20.53 -4.01
C THR A 69 1.15 19.76 -4.65
N PRO A 70 2.38 20.32 -4.70
CA PRO A 70 3.53 19.57 -5.17
C PRO A 70 3.75 18.26 -4.40
N ARG A 71 3.49 18.26 -3.08
CA ARG A 71 3.67 17.09 -2.21
C ARG A 71 2.69 15.96 -2.50
N ASN A 72 1.42 16.28 -2.77
CA ASN A 72 0.38 15.26 -3.01
C ASN A 72 0.09 15.03 -4.50
N ALA A 73 0.87 15.62 -5.41
CA ALA A 73 0.61 15.59 -6.85
C ALA A 73 0.49 14.17 -7.42
N VAL A 74 1.18 13.19 -6.83
CA VAL A 74 1.09 11.76 -7.21
C VAL A 74 -0.33 11.22 -6.99
N MET A 75 -1.04 11.66 -5.96
CA MET A 75 -2.42 11.22 -5.67
C MET A 75 -3.43 11.62 -6.76
N PHE A 76 -3.05 12.52 -7.68
CA PHE A 76 -3.87 12.93 -8.83
C PHE A 76 -3.42 12.25 -10.14
N GLY A 77 -2.46 11.33 -10.06
CA GLY A 77 -2.01 10.52 -11.19
C GLY A 77 -2.96 9.38 -11.53
N ASP A 78 -2.51 8.49 -12.40
CA ASP A 78 -3.25 7.28 -12.74
C ASP A 78 -3.33 6.27 -11.57
N GLY A 79 -4.40 5.45 -11.58
CA GLY A 79 -4.57 4.38 -10.62
C GLY A 79 -3.38 3.41 -10.60
N GLY A 80 -2.98 2.97 -9.41
CA GLY A 80 -1.87 2.05 -9.21
C GLY A 80 -0.52 2.73 -8.99
N HIS A 81 -0.44 4.06 -9.04
CA HIS A 81 0.76 4.76 -8.56
C HIS A 81 0.93 4.58 -7.05
N LEU A 82 2.19 4.61 -6.60
CA LEU A 82 2.53 4.63 -5.19
C LEU A 82 2.79 6.05 -4.73
N TYR A 83 1.99 6.53 -3.78
CA TYR A 83 2.23 7.78 -3.07
C TYR A 83 2.88 7.50 -1.72
N ALA A 84 4.21 7.64 -1.70
CA ALA A 84 5.02 7.59 -0.49
C ALA A 84 5.23 9.00 0.07
N TYR A 85 5.01 9.19 1.36
CA TYR A 85 5.27 10.48 2.01
C TYR A 85 5.94 10.30 3.37
N PHE A 86 6.86 11.22 3.66
CA PHE A 86 7.51 11.29 4.95
C PHE A 86 6.61 11.96 6.00
N THR A 87 6.53 11.39 7.19
CA THR A 87 5.71 11.85 8.32
C THR A 87 6.50 11.79 9.63
N TYR A 88 6.15 12.69 10.55
CA TYR A 88 6.77 12.83 11.88
C TYR A 88 8.30 12.89 11.91
N GLY A 89 8.95 13.28 10.80
CA GLY A 89 10.40 13.41 10.73
C GLY A 89 11.17 12.09 10.75
N MET A 90 10.50 10.92 10.70
CA MET A 90 11.17 9.62 10.86
C MET A 90 10.52 8.44 10.11
N HIS A 91 9.32 8.62 9.55
CA HIS A 91 8.53 7.51 9.00
C HIS A 91 8.06 7.79 7.57
N VAL A 92 7.93 6.75 6.76
CA VAL A 92 7.33 6.84 5.42
C VAL A 92 6.05 6.03 5.43
N CYS A 93 4.94 6.67 5.05
CA CYS A 93 3.67 5.98 4.80
C CYS A 93 3.49 5.80 3.29
N LEU A 94 2.86 4.69 2.89
CA LEU A 94 2.68 4.31 1.49
C LEU A 94 1.21 4.13 1.14
N ASN A 95 0.76 4.81 0.08
CA ASN A 95 -0.59 4.67 -0.46
C ASN A 95 -0.54 4.14 -1.89
N VAL A 96 -1.57 3.39 -2.27
CA VAL A 96 -1.87 3.08 -3.67
C VAL A 96 -2.91 4.09 -4.16
N VAL A 97 -2.63 4.79 -5.25
CA VAL A 97 -3.56 5.75 -5.88
C VAL A 97 -4.72 4.99 -6.51
N ALA A 98 -5.92 5.48 -6.25
CA ALA A 98 -7.19 4.96 -6.76
C ALA A 98 -7.88 5.98 -7.66
N GLY A 99 -8.93 5.54 -8.38
CA GLY A 99 -9.72 6.42 -9.23
C GLY A 99 -9.07 6.79 -10.56
N ALA A 100 -9.72 7.69 -11.29
CA ALA A 100 -9.26 8.13 -12.61
C ALA A 100 -8.19 9.23 -12.49
N PRO A 101 -7.28 9.36 -13.47
CA PRO A 101 -6.33 10.46 -13.52
C PRO A 101 -7.02 11.83 -13.35
N GLY A 102 -6.39 12.71 -12.57
CA GLY A 102 -6.93 14.04 -12.26
C GLY A 102 -7.92 14.06 -11.09
N THR A 103 -8.43 12.91 -10.66
CA THR A 103 -9.15 12.78 -9.39
C THR A 103 -8.19 12.32 -8.31
N SER A 104 -8.36 12.80 -7.07
CA SER A 104 -7.57 12.28 -5.97
C SER A 104 -8.35 11.23 -5.19
N ALA A 105 -7.74 10.06 -5.03
CA ALA A 105 -8.18 9.01 -4.13
C ALA A 105 -7.01 8.08 -3.85
N GLY A 106 -7.02 7.41 -2.70
CA GLY A 106 -5.96 6.47 -2.38
C GLY A 106 -6.32 5.51 -1.26
N VAL A 107 -5.52 4.45 -1.16
CA VAL A 107 -5.61 3.46 -0.09
C VAL A 107 -4.25 3.37 0.60
N LEU A 108 -4.21 3.78 1.88
CA LEU A 108 -3.04 3.63 2.75
C LEU A 108 -2.82 2.17 3.08
N LEU A 109 -1.58 1.71 2.94
CA LEU A 109 -1.16 0.37 3.34
C LEU A 109 -0.73 0.42 4.81
N ARG A 110 -1.50 -0.22 5.69
CA ARG A 110 -1.32 -0.10 7.15
C ARG A 110 -0.65 -1.30 7.78
N GLY A 111 -0.74 -2.47 7.17
CA GLY A 111 -0.05 -3.62 7.70
C GLY A 111 -0.28 -4.90 6.92
N GLY A 112 0.53 -5.90 7.25
CA GLY A 112 0.52 -7.19 6.61
C GLY A 112 1.47 -8.18 7.25
N THR A 113 1.73 -9.26 6.54
CA THR A 113 2.69 -10.30 6.93
C THR A 113 3.74 -10.48 5.84
N ILE A 114 5.00 -10.61 6.23
CA ILE A 114 6.08 -10.93 5.28
C ILE A 114 5.86 -12.35 4.76
N VAL A 115 5.75 -12.49 3.44
CA VAL A 115 5.54 -13.78 2.74
C VAL A 115 6.70 -14.18 1.84
N ASP A 116 7.66 -13.27 1.63
CA ASP A 116 8.92 -13.52 0.93
C ASP A 116 10.00 -12.57 1.44
N GLY A 117 11.26 -13.01 1.50
CA GLY A 117 12.38 -12.18 1.94
C GLY A 117 12.46 -11.90 3.45
N LEU A 118 12.07 -12.85 4.30
CA LEU A 118 12.01 -12.66 5.76
C LEU A 118 13.34 -12.20 6.37
N ASP A 119 14.46 -12.82 6.00
CA ASP A 119 15.76 -12.46 6.57
C ASP A 119 16.22 -11.06 6.16
N LEU A 120 15.89 -10.65 4.93
CA LEU A 120 16.11 -9.29 4.46
C LEU A 120 15.20 -8.28 5.17
N ALA A 121 13.95 -8.66 5.46
CA ALA A 121 13.05 -7.83 6.26
C ALA A 121 13.57 -7.65 7.70
N ARG A 122 14.08 -8.71 8.33
CA ARG A 122 14.72 -8.67 9.67
C ARG A 122 15.94 -7.76 9.68
N SER A 123 16.81 -7.85 8.69
CA SER A 123 18.01 -7.00 8.63
C SER A 123 17.68 -5.50 8.50
N ARG A 124 16.56 -5.17 7.84
CA ARG A 124 16.03 -3.79 7.73
C ARG A 124 15.36 -3.30 9.02
N ARG A 125 14.86 -4.19 9.87
CA ARG A 125 14.16 -3.87 11.13
C ARG A 125 14.70 -4.72 12.30
N PRO A 126 15.97 -4.55 12.71
CA PRO A 126 16.64 -5.45 13.66
C PRO A 126 16.04 -5.48 15.08
N ARG A 127 15.19 -4.51 15.41
CA ARG A 127 14.49 -4.43 16.72
C ARG A 127 13.07 -5.02 16.69
N SER A 128 12.58 -5.45 15.53
CA SER A 128 11.23 -5.99 15.37
C SER A 128 11.25 -7.51 15.46
N THR A 129 10.22 -8.08 16.07
CA THR A 129 9.92 -9.51 15.92
C THR A 129 9.34 -9.76 14.53
N ASP A 130 9.34 -11.02 14.04
CA ASP A 130 8.73 -11.37 12.75
C ASP A 130 7.29 -10.89 12.62
N ARG A 131 6.53 -10.95 13.73
CA ARG A 131 5.15 -10.49 13.80
C ARG A 131 5.02 -8.98 13.60
N ASP A 132 6.04 -8.21 14.00
CA ASP A 132 6.02 -6.75 14.02
C ASP A 132 6.72 -6.12 12.80
N LEU A 133 7.29 -6.93 11.89
CA LEU A 133 8.01 -6.44 10.71
C LEU A 133 7.15 -5.56 9.77
N ALA A 134 5.85 -5.83 9.72
CA ALA A 134 4.89 -5.13 8.86
C ALA A 134 3.59 -4.78 9.60
N ARG A 135 3.66 -4.55 10.92
CA ARG A 135 2.50 -4.23 11.77
C ARG A 135 2.42 -2.73 12.05
N GLY A 136 2.16 -1.97 10.99
CA GLY A 136 2.04 -0.51 11.02
C GLY A 136 2.37 0.08 9.65
N PRO A 137 1.89 1.30 9.36
CA PRO A 137 2.14 1.96 8.08
C PRO A 137 3.59 2.46 7.92
N ALA A 138 4.44 2.31 8.94
CA ALA A 138 5.80 2.87 9.05
C ALA A 138 6.86 1.87 9.55
#